data_AF-A0A1C6GXV9-F1
#
_entry.id   AF-A0A1C6GXV9-F1
#
_cell.length_a   1.000
_cell.length_b   1.000
_cell.length_c   1.000
_cell.angle_alpha   90.00
_cell.angle_beta   90.00
_cell.angle_gamma   90.00
#
_symmetry.space_group_name_H-M   'P 1'
#
loop_
_entity.id
_entity.type
_entity.pdbx_description
1 polymer ?
#
loop_
_entity_poly.entity_id
_entity_poly.type
_entity_poly.pdbx_seq_one_letter_code
_entity_poly.pdbx_strand_id
1 'polypeptide(L)' 'MLSQMRFRGVTQAEQLTEPLVQEALEYGNVSGWLCVQGRGAIPSLPTRQEIERHLV' A
#
# COMPACT_ATOMS: atom_id res chain seq x y z
N MET A 1 -0.81 -2.43 1.64
CA MET A 1 -0.94 -3.77 2.27
C MET A 1 -1.37 -4.82 1.24
N LEU A 2 -2.66 -5.14 1.06
CA LEU A 2 -3.05 -6.17 0.08
C LEU A 2 -2.86 -5.74 -1.39
N SER A 3 -3.12 -4.48 -1.70
CA SER A 3 -2.85 -3.90 -3.03
C SER A 3 -1.38 -4.06 -3.44
N GLN A 4 -0.45 -3.79 -2.51
CA GLN A 4 0.98 -3.95 -2.76
C GLN A 4 1.38 -5.41 -3.01
N MET A 5 0.86 -6.34 -2.22
CA MET A 5 1.06 -7.77 -2.44
C MET A 5 0.55 -8.20 -3.83
N ARG A 6 -0.60 -7.67 -4.26
CA ARG A 6 -1.15 -7.92 -5.61
C ARG A 6 -0.26 -7.37 -6.72
N PHE A 7 0.35 -6.19 -6.54
CA PHE A 7 1.28 -5.60 -7.49
C PHE A 7 2.60 -6.39 -7.57
N ARG A 8 3.03 -6.98 -6.46
CA ARG A 8 4.17 -7.92 -6.41
C ARG A 8 3.84 -9.32 -6.93
N GLY A 9 2.61 -9.57 -7.38
CA GLY A 9 2.21 -10.85 -7.98
C GLY A 9 1.97 -11.98 -6.98
N VAL A 10 1.72 -11.66 -5.71
CA VAL A 10 1.36 -12.67 -4.71
C VAL A 10 -0.02 -13.24 -5.03
N THR A 11 -0.09 -14.57 -5.11
CA THR A 11 -1.29 -15.36 -5.41
C THR A 11 -1.51 -16.50 -4.41
N GLN A 12 -0.47 -16.90 -3.67
CA GLN A 12 -0.48 -17.99 -2.70
C GLN A 12 0.25 -17.57 -1.41
N ALA A 13 -0.10 -18.20 -0.28
CA ALA A 13 0.40 -17.81 1.03
C ALA A 13 1.90 -18.11 1.19
N GLU A 14 2.40 -19.14 0.52
CA GLU A 14 3.78 -19.60 0.53
C GLU A 14 4.75 -18.58 -0.09
N GLN A 15 4.23 -17.62 -0.86
CA GLN A 15 5.00 -16.53 -1.44
C GLN A 15 5.25 -15.38 -0.45
N LEU A 16 4.63 -15.41 0.73
CA LEU A 16 4.80 -14.39 1.75
C LEU A 16 6.17 -14.56 2.42
N THR A 17 6.99 -13.52 2.28
CA THR A 17 8.26 -13.40 2.99
C THR A 17 8.19 -12.17 3.91
N GLU A 18 8.99 -12.17 4.97
CA GLU A 18 9.06 -11.02 5.89
C GLU A 18 9.34 -9.69 5.15
N PRO A 19 10.32 -9.59 4.23
CA PRO A 19 10.56 -8.35 3.49
C PRO A 19 9.35 -7.89 2.66
N LEU A 20 8.65 -8.84 2.02
CA LEU A 20 7.45 -8.52 1.22
C LEU A 20 6.32 -8.00 2.11
N VAL A 21 6.13 -8.61 3.29
CA VAL A 21 5.12 -8.17 4.25
C VAL A 21 5.46 -6.79 4.80
N GLN A 22 6.72 -6.53 5.14
CA GLN A 22 7.19 -5.22 5.60
C GLN A 22 6.93 -4.14 4.54
N GLU A 23 7.33 -4.38 3.29
CA GLU A 23 7.08 -3.48 2.17
C GLU A 23 5.57 -3.21 1.97
N ALA A 24 4.75 -4.25 2.07
CA ALA A 24 3.30 -4.13 1.96
C ALA A 24 2.69 -3.30 3.10
N LEU A 25 3.23 -3.41 4.31
CA LEU A 25 2.84 -2.61 5.47
C LEU A 25 3.24 -1.15 5.31
N GLU A 26 4.46 -0.86 4.87
CA GLU A 26 4.91 0.51 4.58
C GLU A 26 4.04 1.19 3.52
N TYR A 27 3.75 0.49 2.41
CA TYR A 27 2.81 0.97 1.40
C TYR A 27 1.43 1.27 2.01
N GLY A 28 0.95 0.41 2.91
CA GLY A 28 -0.31 0.61 3.62
C GLY A 28 -0.30 1.84 4.53
N ASN A 29 0.80 2.06 5.26
CA ASN A 29 0.96 3.19 6.16
C ASN A 29 0.97 4.51 5.40
N VAL A 30 1.72 4.61 4.30
CA VAL A 30 1.72 5.81 3.44
C VAL A 30 0.34 6.05 2.83
N SER A 31 -0.32 5.00 2.33
CA SER A 31 -1.68 5.11 1.80
C SER A 31 -2.67 5.61 2.84
N GLY A 32 -2.62 5.12 4.07
CA GLY A 32 -3.48 5.57 5.17
C GLY A 32 -3.18 7.01 5.57
N TRP A 33 -1.91 7.37 5.67
CA TRP A 33 -1.45 8.73 5.99
C TRP A 33 -1.92 9.76 4.95
N LEU A 34 -1.85 9.44 3.65
CA LEU A 34 -2.38 10.30 2.60
C LEU A 34 -3.91 10.41 2.65
N CYS A 35 -4.59 9.28 2.88
CA CYS A 35 -6.06 9.24 2.89
C CYS A 35 -6.67 10.18 3.93
N VAL A 36 -6.08 10.28 5.13
CA VAL A 36 -6.60 11.14 6.21
C VAL A 36 -6.39 12.64 5.98
N GLN A 37 -5.63 13.05 4.96
CA GLN A 37 -5.47 14.46 4.58
C GLN A 37 -6.69 15.01 3.83
N GLY A 38 -7.46 14.14 3.17
CA GLY A 38 -8.64 14.49 2.38
C GLY A 38 -9.96 14.21 3.11
N ARG A 39 -11.04 14.87 2.68
CA ARG A 39 -12.40 14.55 3.14
C ARG A 39 -13.10 13.57 2.20
N GLY A 40 -13.94 12.73 2.78
CA GLY A 40 -14.75 11.76 2.05
C GLY A 40 -13.95 10.49 1.78
N ALA A 41 -14.23 9.45 2.56
CA ALA A 41 -13.47 8.20 2.62
C ALA A 41 -13.06 7.61 1.26
N ILE A 42 -13.97 7.57 0.27
CA ILE A 42 -13.66 7.08 -1.08
C ILE A 42 -12.93 8.15 -1.92
N PRO A 43 -13.44 9.40 -2.04
CA PRO A 43 -12.71 10.46 -2.73
C PRO A 43 -11.28 10.74 -2.24
N SER A 44 -11.00 10.47 -0.96
CA SER A 44 -9.69 10.70 -0.35
C SER A 44 -8.70 9.55 -0.56
N LEU A 45 -9.10 8.45 -1.21
CA LEU A 45 -8.19 7.35 -1.49
C LEU A 45 -7.08 7.81 -2.44
N PRO A 46 -5.79 7.67 -2.06
CA PRO A 46 -4.68 8.07 -2.92
C PRO A 46 -4.50 7.11 -4.10
N THR A 47 -3.98 7.64 -5.20
CA THR A 47 -3.51 6.84 -6.33
C THR A 47 -2.21 6.12 -5.98
N ARG A 48 -1.90 5.06 -6.73
CA ARG A 48 -0.62 4.35 -6.62
C ARG A 48 0.59 5.29 -6.78
N GLN A 49 0.53 6.17 -7.77
CA GLN A 49 1.63 7.09 -8.06
C GLN A 49 1.87 8.08 -6.91
N GLU A 50 0.82 8.55 -6.23
CA GLU A 50 0.96 9.41 -5.05
C GLU A 50 1.62 8.68 -3.90
N ILE A 51 1.24 7.42 -3.65
CA ILE A 51 1.86 6.60 -2.60
C ILE A 51 3.35 6.37 -2.90
N GLU A 52 3.69 5.99 -4.15
CA GLU A 52 5.07 5.68 -4.55
C GLU A 52 6.03 6.88 -4.46
N ARG A 53 5.53 8.13 -4.51
CA ARG A 53 6.38 9.32 -4.27
C ARG A 53 6.90 9.45 -2.85
N HIS A 54 6.32 8.72 -1.89
CA HIS A 54 6.66 8.78 -0.47
C HIS A 54 7.32 7.49 0.04
N LEU A 55 7.62 6.54 -0.85
CA LEU A 55 8.38 5.34 -0.54
C LEU A 55 9.85 5.57 -0.97
N VAL A 56 10.79 5.19 -0.10
CA VAL A 56 12.24 5.40 -0.28
C VAL A 56 12.90 4.09 -0.71
#